data_AF-A0A497AWN7-F1
#
_entry.id   AF-A0A497AWN7-F1
#
_cell.length_a   1.000
_cell.length_b   1.000
_cell.length_c   1.000
_cell.angle_alpha   90.00
_cell.angle_beta   90.00
_cell.angle_gamma   90.00
#
_symmetry.space_group_name_H-M   'P 1'
#
loop_
_entity.id
_entity.type
_entity.pdbx_description
1 polymer ?
#
loop_
_entity_poly.entity_id
_entity_poly.type
_entity_poly.pdbx_seq_one_letter_code
_entity_poly.pdbx_strand_id
1 'polypeptide(L)'
;MLVERFKTALAKSTGRQSLYDHAMACVDVALRLAKLVGEGPGPRLDWLIFATFVHDVGKLDPYFQAMLEAAAEGKPLPRKRVKHEASTFDYNHPQLVEESKEAIREELRGAYGYSLELANVSGEVMDHIWAFAVTHHGFFYVSYERDRNGIVRPLIRRQWTSFYPNEERRITLVDLLFEYHPLGGLVIIADLIASYCHEQGKDYQTLFGKVSSLGDLFERLITYADEIEEGIKRYDPRDYSLKETLTLLAGGIR
;
A
#
# COMPACT_ATOMS: atom_id res chain seq x y z
N MET A 1 16.64 -11.12 -3.85
CA MET A 1 16.37 -9.72 -3.46
C MET A 1 14.97 -9.33 -3.91
N LEU A 2 14.26 -8.53 -3.12
CA LEU A 2 12.86 -8.15 -3.34
C LEU A 2 12.67 -7.36 -4.63
N VAL A 3 13.53 -6.37 -4.88
CA VAL A 3 13.48 -5.49 -6.05
C VAL A 3 13.44 -6.28 -7.36
N GLU A 4 14.28 -7.31 -7.50
CA GLU A 4 14.29 -8.15 -8.70
C GLU A 4 13.01 -8.97 -8.84
N ARG A 5 12.45 -9.47 -7.73
CA ARG A 5 11.14 -10.15 -7.76
C ARG A 5 10.05 -9.17 -8.21
N PHE A 6 10.08 -7.94 -7.70
CA PHE A 6 9.14 -6.89 -8.07
C PHE A 6 9.22 -6.52 -9.55
N LYS A 7 10.42 -6.47 -10.14
CA LYS A 7 10.60 -6.21 -11.58
C LYS A 7 9.98 -7.30 -12.46
N THR A 8 9.95 -8.55 -11.97
CA THR A 8 9.44 -9.69 -12.75
C THR A 8 7.97 -10.03 -12.51
N ALA A 9 7.42 -9.70 -11.34
CA ALA A 9 6.06 -10.04 -10.95
C ALA A 9 5.07 -8.93 -11.35
N LEU A 10 3.82 -9.31 -11.60
CA LEU A 10 2.76 -8.39 -12.00
C LEU A 10 2.14 -7.69 -10.77
N ALA A 11 1.90 -6.39 -10.89
CA ALA A 11 1.04 -5.62 -10.00
C ALA A 11 -0.40 -5.59 -10.49
N LYS A 12 -0.58 -5.40 -11.81
CA LYS A 12 -1.84 -5.19 -12.49
C LYS A 12 -1.89 -6.07 -13.73
N SER A 13 -3.06 -6.63 -14.02
CA SER A 13 -3.30 -7.39 -15.25
C SER A 13 -3.39 -6.47 -16.47
N THR A 14 -4.04 -5.30 -16.31
CA THR A 14 -4.12 -4.26 -17.34
C THR A 14 -2.75 -3.68 -17.66
N GLY A 15 -2.35 -3.75 -18.93
CA GLY A 15 -1.03 -3.27 -19.38
C GLY A 15 0.15 -4.07 -18.81
N ARG A 16 -0.10 -5.16 -18.07
CA ARG A 16 0.92 -6.02 -17.45
C ARG A 16 1.97 -5.25 -16.64
N GLN A 17 1.53 -4.26 -15.87
CA GLN A 17 2.42 -3.45 -15.04
C GLN A 17 3.14 -4.32 -14.01
N SER A 18 4.46 -4.14 -13.87
CA SER A 18 5.24 -4.85 -12.85
C SER A 18 4.97 -4.30 -11.44
N LEU A 19 5.23 -5.10 -10.40
CA LEU A 19 5.21 -4.64 -9.01
C LEU A 19 6.21 -3.51 -8.77
N TYR A 20 7.37 -3.55 -9.42
CA TYR A 20 8.35 -2.49 -9.32
C TYR A 20 7.80 -1.16 -9.85
N ASP A 21 7.27 -1.14 -11.07
CA ASP A 21 6.76 0.09 -11.69
C ASP A 21 5.59 0.67 -10.88
N HIS A 22 4.71 -0.20 -10.38
CA HIS A 22 3.60 0.21 -9.53
C HIS A 22 4.07 0.78 -8.20
N ALA A 23 4.95 0.06 -7.47
CA ALA A 23 5.49 0.53 -6.19
C ALA A 23 6.23 1.86 -6.35
N MET A 24 7.03 2.02 -7.41
CA MET A 24 7.73 3.26 -7.70
C MET A 24 6.74 4.40 -8.01
N ALA A 25 5.70 4.15 -8.81
CA ALA A 25 4.66 5.16 -9.05
C ALA A 25 3.94 5.57 -7.75
N CYS A 26 3.58 4.62 -6.90
CA CYS A 26 3.00 4.89 -5.59
C CYS A 26 3.95 5.74 -4.73
N VAL A 27 5.25 5.47 -4.74
CA VAL A 27 6.25 6.26 -4.00
C VAL A 27 6.34 7.70 -4.50
N ASP A 28 6.37 7.97 -5.82
CA ASP A 28 6.40 9.36 -6.33
C ASP A 28 5.13 10.11 -5.87
N VAL A 29 3.97 9.45 -5.96
CA VAL A 29 2.72 10.01 -5.46
C VAL A 29 2.80 10.28 -3.94
N ALA A 30 3.30 9.33 -3.15
CA ALA A 30 3.44 9.50 -1.70
C ALA A 30 4.37 10.66 -1.32
N LEU A 31 5.49 10.84 -2.05
CA LEU A 31 6.39 11.98 -1.86
C LEU A 31 5.70 13.32 -2.16
N ARG A 32 4.80 13.37 -3.14
CA ARG A 32 4.00 14.57 -3.47
C ARG A 32 2.93 14.83 -2.42
N LEU A 33 2.24 13.79 -1.97
CA LEU A 33 1.25 13.87 -0.89
C LEU A 33 1.88 14.35 0.41
N ALA A 34 3.05 13.82 0.78
CA ALA A 34 3.81 14.23 1.96
C ALA A 34 4.08 15.75 1.93
N LYS A 35 4.49 16.30 0.77
CA LYS A 35 4.67 17.75 0.60
C LYS A 35 3.37 18.54 0.78
N LEU A 36 2.24 18.04 0.27
CA LEU A 36 0.94 18.72 0.43
C LEU A 36 0.48 18.79 1.88
N VAL A 37 0.86 17.82 2.71
CA VAL A 37 0.53 17.82 4.16
C VAL A 37 1.63 18.41 5.04
N GLY A 38 2.71 18.94 4.44
CA GLY A 38 3.83 19.53 5.17
C GLY A 38 4.73 18.52 5.89
N GLU A 39 4.68 17.23 5.53
CA GLU A 39 5.57 16.21 6.10
C GLU A 39 6.97 16.37 5.49
N GLY A 40 7.95 16.64 6.35
CA GLY A 40 9.35 16.89 5.99
C GLY A 40 10.25 15.66 6.13
N PRO A 41 11.54 15.77 5.78
CA PRO A 41 12.50 14.69 5.98
C PRO A 41 12.60 14.27 7.45
N GLY A 42 12.58 12.97 7.70
CA GLY A 42 12.67 12.39 9.03
C GLY A 42 12.02 11.00 9.11
N PRO A 43 11.97 10.42 10.33
CA PRO A 43 11.49 9.04 10.51
C PRO A 43 10.09 8.81 9.95
N ARG A 44 9.17 9.74 10.16
CA ARG A 44 7.79 9.67 9.66
C ARG A 44 7.70 9.54 8.14
N LEU A 45 8.48 10.36 7.41
CA LEU A 45 8.54 10.27 5.96
C LEU A 45 9.19 8.96 5.51
N ASP A 46 10.25 8.50 6.20
CA ASP A 46 10.88 7.21 5.91
C ASP A 46 9.88 6.05 6.07
N TRP A 47 9.06 6.08 7.12
CA TRP A 47 8.02 5.07 7.35
C TRP A 47 6.98 5.08 6.23
N LEU A 48 6.49 6.27 5.85
CA LEU A 48 5.54 6.42 4.76
C LEU A 48 6.10 5.87 3.44
N ILE A 49 7.31 6.30 3.05
CA ILE A 49 7.89 5.93 1.77
C ILE A 49 8.24 4.45 1.72
N PHE A 50 8.83 3.91 2.79
CA PHE A 50 9.17 2.50 2.83
C PHE A 50 7.92 1.61 2.86
N ALA A 51 6.90 1.96 3.65
CA ALA A 51 5.62 1.26 3.65
C ALA A 51 4.94 1.32 2.28
N THR A 52 4.95 2.47 1.61
CA THR A 52 4.41 2.63 0.25
C THR A 52 5.15 1.75 -0.74
N PHE A 53 6.47 1.58 -0.62
CA PHE A 53 7.21 0.69 -1.50
C PHE A 53 6.80 -0.78 -1.28
N VAL A 54 6.63 -1.22 -0.03
CA VAL A 54 6.40 -2.64 0.30
C VAL A 54 4.92 -3.04 0.49
N HIS A 55 3.97 -2.10 0.36
CA HIS A 55 2.54 -2.33 0.65
C HIS A 55 1.97 -3.55 -0.08
N ASP A 56 2.49 -3.79 -1.28
CA ASP A 56 2.03 -4.80 -2.21
C ASP A 56 2.86 -6.10 -2.20
N VAL A 57 3.77 -6.28 -1.22
CA VAL A 57 4.67 -7.45 -1.19
C VAL A 57 3.91 -8.78 -1.22
N GLY A 58 2.72 -8.83 -0.62
CA GLY A 58 1.88 -10.02 -0.64
C GLY A 58 1.38 -10.42 -2.03
N LYS A 59 1.48 -9.54 -3.05
CA LYS A 59 1.19 -9.89 -4.45
C LYS A 59 2.17 -10.91 -5.01
N LEU A 60 3.33 -11.11 -4.36
CA LEU A 60 4.26 -12.19 -4.70
C LEU A 60 3.72 -13.59 -4.37
N ASP A 61 2.57 -13.71 -3.70
CA ASP A 61 1.88 -14.98 -3.54
C ASP A 61 1.62 -15.64 -4.91
N PRO A 62 2.07 -16.89 -5.13
CA PRO A 62 1.89 -17.59 -6.40
C PRO A 62 0.42 -17.70 -6.85
N TYR A 63 -0.52 -17.82 -5.92
CA TYR A 63 -1.95 -17.84 -6.25
C TYR A 63 -2.44 -16.46 -6.69
N PHE A 64 -1.90 -15.38 -6.12
CA PHE A 64 -2.23 -14.03 -6.56
C PHE A 64 -1.65 -13.74 -7.95
N GLN A 65 -0.38 -14.10 -8.18
CA GLN A 65 0.24 -13.97 -9.51
C GLN A 65 -0.52 -14.78 -10.56
N ALA A 66 -0.90 -16.02 -10.27
CA ALA A 66 -1.70 -16.83 -11.18
C ALA A 66 -3.07 -16.19 -11.53
N MET A 67 -3.68 -15.47 -10.59
CA MET A 67 -4.90 -14.70 -10.86
C MET A 67 -4.62 -13.52 -11.80
N LEU A 68 -3.54 -12.76 -11.58
CA LEU A 68 -3.17 -11.64 -12.44
C LEU A 68 -2.79 -12.09 -13.85
N GLU A 69 -2.03 -13.18 -13.98
CA GLU A 69 -1.68 -13.76 -15.27
C GLU A 69 -2.92 -14.25 -16.03
N ALA A 70 -3.81 -14.99 -15.37
CA ALA A 70 -5.06 -15.45 -15.98
C ALA A 70 -5.91 -14.26 -16.46
N ALA A 71 -6.03 -13.20 -15.64
CA ALA A 71 -6.75 -11.99 -16.01
C ALA A 71 -6.09 -11.26 -17.19
N ALA A 72 -4.75 -11.13 -17.20
CA ALA A 72 -4.02 -10.48 -18.29
C ALA A 72 -4.13 -11.24 -19.61
N GLU A 73 -4.30 -12.57 -19.55
CA GLU A 73 -4.43 -13.44 -20.72
C GLU A 73 -5.89 -13.70 -21.14
N GLY A 74 -6.86 -13.12 -20.44
CA GLY A 74 -8.29 -13.37 -20.69
C GLY A 74 -8.73 -14.82 -20.40
N LYS A 75 -7.98 -15.54 -19.55
CA LYS A 75 -8.28 -16.92 -19.15
C LYS A 75 -9.19 -16.96 -17.91
N PRO A 76 -9.92 -18.07 -17.70
CA PRO A 76 -10.68 -18.25 -16.46
C PRO A 76 -9.79 -18.12 -15.22
N LEU A 77 -10.27 -17.39 -14.21
CA LEU A 77 -9.54 -17.23 -12.95
C LEU A 77 -9.38 -18.58 -12.23
N PRO A 78 -8.26 -18.81 -11.51
CA PRO A 78 -8.07 -19.99 -10.67
C PRO A 78 -9.19 -20.16 -9.63
N ARG A 79 -9.45 -21.42 -9.22
CA ARG A 79 -10.46 -21.75 -8.19
C ARG A 79 -10.13 -21.12 -6.84
N LYS A 80 -8.84 -21.14 -6.46
CA LYS A 80 -8.37 -20.50 -5.22
C LYS A 80 -8.14 -19.02 -5.51
N ARG A 81 -8.83 -18.16 -4.75
CA ARG A 81 -8.64 -16.71 -4.78
C ARG A 81 -8.07 -16.24 -3.45
N VAL A 82 -7.06 -15.39 -3.50
CA VAL A 82 -6.38 -14.84 -2.33
C VAL A 82 -6.41 -13.32 -2.37
N LYS A 83 -6.38 -12.70 -1.20
CA LYS A 83 -6.17 -11.25 -1.03
C LYS A 83 -4.70 -11.05 -0.73
N HIS A 84 -4.02 -10.20 -1.49
CA HIS A 84 -2.56 -10.08 -1.38
C HIS A 84 -2.15 -9.51 -0.02
N GLU A 85 -2.96 -8.63 0.55
CA GLU A 85 -2.77 -8.10 1.90
C GLU A 85 -2.78 -9.21 2.94
N ALA A 86 -3.53 -10.29 2.74
CA ALA A 86 -3.54 -11.44 3.65
C ALA A 86 -2.29 -12.31 3.52
N SER A 87 -1.52 -12.16 2.43
CA SER A 87 -0.30 -12.92 2.13
C SER A 87 0.98 -12.12 2.45
N THR A 88 0.87 -10.93 3.04
CA THR A 88 2.04 -10.06 3.34
C THR A 88 3.06 -10.73 4.27
N PHE A 89 2.61 -11.52 5.26
CA PHE A 89 3.50 -12.26 6.17
C PHE A 89 3.67 -13.74 5.81
N ASP A 90 3.12 -14.18 4.69
CA ASP A 90 3.31 -15.55 4.21
C ASP A 90 4.68 -15.74 3.54
N TYR A 91 5.03 -17.01 3.29
CA TYR A 91 6.28 -17.41 2.63
C TYR A 91 7.50 -16.80 3.34
N ASN A 92 8.44 -16.25 2.57
CA ASN A 92 9.60 -15.52 3.07
C ASN A 92 9.49 -14.01 2.80
N HIS A 93 8.28 -13.48 2.58
CA HIS A 93 8.09 -12.06 2.24
C HIS A 93 8.67 -11.09 3.29
N PRO A 94 8.50 -11.30 4.61
CA PRO A 94 9.05 -10.38 5.61
C PRO A 94 10.59 -10.39 5.59
N GLN A 95 11.19 -11.58 5.44
CA GLN A 95 12.63 -11.73 5.31
C GLN A 95 13.15 -11.06 4.04
N LEU A 96 12.44 -11.20 2.92
CA LEU A 96 12.81 -10.54 1.66
C LEU A 96 12.79 -9.01 1.79
N VAL A 97 11.82 -8.45 2.51
CA VAL A 97 11.76 -7.00 2.81
C VAL A 97 12.94 -6.59 3.68
N GLU A 98 13.21 -7.34 4.75
CA GLU A 98 14.34 -7.07 5.66
C GLU A 98 15.68 -7.06 4.92
N GLU A 99 15.95 -8.09 4.13
CA GLU A 99 17.21 -8.27 3.39
C GLU A 99 17.36 -7.31 2.19
N SER A 100 16.31 -6.59 1.81
CA SER A 100 16.32 -5.71 0.63
C SER A 100 16.33 -4.22 0.96
N LYS A 101 16.43 -3.83 2.24
CA LYS A 101 16.39 -2.43 2.67
C LYS A 101 17.42 -1.55 1.97
N GLU A 102 18.66 -2.01 1.88
CA GLU A 102 19.73 -1.30 1.17
C GLU A 102 19.39 -1.14 -0.30
N ALA A 103 18.96 -2.21 -0.96
CA ALA A 103 18.59 -2.16 -2.39
C ALA A 103 17.43 -1.19 -2.63
N ILE A 104 16.42 -1.18 -1.75
CA ILE A 104 15.29 -0.25 -1.82
C ILE A 104 15.78 1.19 -1.65
N ARG A 105 16.62 1.48 -0.66
CA ARG A 105 17.21 2.82 -0.47
C ARG A 105 17.94 3.29 -1.73
N GLU A 106 18.70 2.41 -2.37
CA GLU A 106 19.43 2.74 -3.60
C GLU A 106 18.50 3.06 -4.77
N GLU A 107 17.44 2.28 -4.97
CA GLU A 107 16.41 2.53 -5.98
C GLU A 107 15.68 3.86 -5.73
N LEU A 108 15.28 4.14 -4.48
CA LEU A 108 14.64 5.39 -4.08
C LEU A 108 15.54 6.62 -4.30
N ARG A 109 16.82 6.49 -3.96
CA ARG A 109 17.82 7.53 -4.18
C ARG A 109 18.05 7.77 -5.66
N GLY A 110 18.16 6.70 -6.45
CA GLY A 110 18.39 6.78 -7.89
C GLY A 110 17.22 7.40 -8.66
N ALA A 111 15.99 7.01 -8.34
CA ALA A 111 14.80 7.47 -9.05
C ALA A 111 14.30 8.84 -8.60
N TYR A 112 14.35 9.14 -7.30
CA TYR A 112 13.68 10.31 -6.72
C TYR A 112 14.61 11.23 -5.94
N GLY A 113 15.89 10.89 -5.81
CA GLY A 113 16.81 11.60 -4.92
C GLY A 113 16.44 11.46 -3.44
N TYR A 114 15.55 10.53 -3.09
CA TYR A 114 15.11 10.32 -1.71
C TYR A 114 16.09 9.39 -0.98
N SER A 115 16.74 9.91 0.06
CA SER A 115 17.70 9.15 0.85
C SER A 115 17.05 8.59 2.12
N LEU A 116 16.50 7.38 2.01
CA LEU A 116 15.94 6.64 3.14
C LEU A 116 17.01 6.35 4.22
N GLU A 117 16.74 6.71 5.48
CA GLU A 117 17.60 6.34 6.60
C GLU A 117 17.22 4.94 7.12
N LEU A 118 18.18 4.01 7.12
CA LEU A 118 17.91 2.61 7.47
C LEU A 118 17.61 2.43 8.96
N ALA A 119 18.19 3.28 9.81
CA ALA A 119 17.85 3.29 11.24
C ALA A 119 16.34 3.55 11.45
N ASN A 120 15.72 4.35 10.57
CA ASN A 120 14.29 4.68 10.64
C ASN A 120 13.39 3.57 10.09
N VAL A 121 13.92 2.48 9.54
CA VAL A 121 13.13 1.35 9.02
C VAL A 121 13.65 0.02 9.56
N SER A 122 14.07 -0.02 10.83
CA SER A 122 14.68 -1.20 11.46
C SER A 122 14.11 -1.51 12.84
N GLY A 123 14.26 -2.76 13.29
CA GLY A 123 13.79 -3.20 14.60
C GLY A 123 12.27 -3.02 14.78
N GLU A 124 11.85 -2.55 15.95
CA GLU A 124 10.43 -2.37 16.32
C GLU A 124 9.70 -1.35 15.44
N VAL A 125 10.44 -0.44 14.80
CA VAL A 125 9.88 0.57 13.88
C VAL A 125 9.20 -0.06 12.66
N MET A 126 9.59 -1.29 12.30
CA MET A 126 8.93 -2.06 11.24
C MET A 126 7.45 -2.30 11.52
N ASP A 127 7.00 -2.25 12.78
CA ASP A 127 5.59 -2.44 13.10
C ASP A 127 4.71 -1.33 12.54
N HIS A 128 5.19 -0.09 12.55
CA HIS A 128 4.49 1.06 11.95
C HIS A 128 4.41 0.92 10.43
N ILE A 129 5.51 0.49 9.82
CA ILE A 129 5.59 0.26 8.37
C ILE A 129 4.62 -0.85 7.97
N TRP A 130 4.59 -1.94 8.72
CA TRP A 130 3.65 -3.03 8.49
C TRP A 130 2.20 -2.62 8.71
N ALA A 131 1.93 -1.78 9.71
CA ALA A 131 0.60 -1.21 9.91
C ALA A 131 0.13 -0.48 8.64
N PHE A 132 0.96 0.41 8.09
CA PHE A 132 0.62 1.17 6.88
C PHE A 132 0.46 0.24 5.67
N ALA A 133 1.42 -0.67 5.48
CA ALA A 133 1.45 -1.61 4.36
C ALA A 133 0.27 -2.59 4.37
N VAL A 134 -0.17 -3.11 5.52
CA VAL A 134 -1.26 -4.10 5.59
C VAL A 134 -2.64 -3.44 5.57
N THR A 135 -2.75 -2.22 6.09
CA THR A 135 -4.05 -1.53 6.23
C THR A 135 -4.44 -0.73 4.99
N HIS A 136 -3.64 -0.71 3.92
CA HIS A 136 -3.84 0.19 2.79
C HIS A 136 -5.15 -0.02 2.00
N HIS A 137 -5.80 -1.19 2.13
CA HIS A 137 -7.14 -1.44 1.59
C HIS A 137 -8.27 -1.27 2.64
N GLY A 138 -7.96 -0.95 3.90
CA GLY A 138 -8.92 -0.66 4.97
C GLY A 138 -9.62 -1.88 5.61
N PHE A 139 -9.30 -3.11 5.19
CA PHE A 139 -9.98 -4.33 5.64
C PHE A 139 -9.18 -5.21 6.61
N PHE A 140 -7.88 -4.96 6.74
CA PHE A 140 -6.98 -5.79 7.53
C PHE A 140 -6.22 -4.93 8.53
N TYR A 141 -5.81 -5.55 9.64
CA TYR A 141 -4.93 -4.95 10.62
C TYR A 141 -3.86 -5.96 11.07
N VAL A 142 -2.80 -5.42 11.66
CA VAL A 142 -1.65 -6.22 12.13
C VAL A 142 -1.84 -6.55 13.61
N SER A 143 -1.65 -7.82 13.94
CA SER A 143 -1.66 -8.39 15.29
C SER A 143 -0.37 -9.17 15.48
N TYR A 144 0.08 -9.35 16.72
CA TYR A 144 1.30 -10.06 17.04
C TYR A 144 1.01 -11.18 18.04
N GLU A 145 1.41 -12.39 17.69
CA GLU A 145 1.27 -13.56 18.55
C GLU A 145 2.63 -14.18 18.84
N ARG A 146 2.81 -14.66 20.06
CA ARG A 146 3.98 -15.47 20.42
C ARG A 146 3.75 -16.92 19.98
N ASP A 147 4.63 -17.42 19.12
CA ASP A 147 4.61 -18.81 18.73
C ASP A 147 5.08 -19.74 19.87
N ARG A 148 4.95 -21.05 19.65
CA ARG A 148 5.34 -22.06 20.66
C ARG A 148 6.82 -22.03 21.03
N ASN A 149 7.67 -21.43 20.20
CA ASN A 149 9.10 -21.29 20.44
C ASN A 149 9.44 -19.96 21.15
N GLY A 150 8.43 -19.18 21.51
CA GLY A 150 8.60 -17.90 22.17
C GLY A 150 8.88 -16.74 21.21
N ILE A 151 8.76 -16.94 19.90
CA ILE A 151 9.04 -15.90 18.89
C ILE A 151 7.75 -15.14 18.59
N VAL A 152 7.79 -13.82 18.72
CA VAL A 152 6.67 -12.94 18.35
C VAL A 152 6.61 -12.82 16.84
N ARG A 153 5.46 -13.16 16.25
CA ARG A 153 5.24 -13.09 14.80
C ARG A 153 4.08 -12.17 14.47
N PRO A 154 4.22 -11.36 13.41
CA PRO A 154 3.11 -10.58 12.92
C PRO A 154 2.09 -11.50 12.23
N LEU A 155 0.83 -11.14 12.35
CA LEU A 155 -0.33 -11.83 11.80
C LEU A 155 -1.31 -10.82 11.24
N ILE A 156 -2.02 -11.26 10.20
CA ILE A 156 -3.00 -10.44 9.50
C ILE A 156 -4.38 -10.85 9.96
N ARG A 157 -5.15 -9.87 10.42
CA ARG A 157 -6.47 -10.08 11.00
C ARG A 157 -7.51 -9.24 10.28
N ARG A 158 -8.75 -9.73 10.26
CA ARG A 158 -9.90 -9.06 9.65
C ARG A 158 -10.85 -8.41 10.67
N GLN A 159 -10.96 -8.98 11.87
CA GLN A 159 -11.93 -8.55 12.87
C GLN A 159 -11.26 -7.90 14.07
N TRP A 160 -11.15 -6.58 14.06
CA TRP A 160 -10.45 -5.83 15.11
C TRP A 160 -11.14 -5.92 16.48
N THR A 161 -12.42 -6.28 16.52
CA THR A 161 -13.20 -6.46 17.75
C THR A 161 -13.03 -7.84 18.39
N SER A 162 -12.41 -8.80 17.71
CA SER A 162 -12.24 -10.16 18.21
C SER A 162 -11.05 -10.26 19.17
N PHE A 163 -11.23 -11.00 20.27
CA PHE A 163 -10.16 -11.33 21.21
C PHE A 163 -9.44 -12.61 20.76
N TYR A 164 -8.11 -12.58 20.77
CA TYR A 164 -7.25 -13.72 20.42
C TYR A 164 -6.39 -14.07 21.64
N PRO A 165 -6.57 -15.25 22.28
CA PRO A 165 -5.91 -15.55 23.56
C PRO A 165 -4.38 -15.54 23.56
N ASN A 166 -3.75 -15.73 22.41
CA ASN A 166 -2.28 -15.76 22.28
C ASN A 166 -1.70 -14.44 21.75
N GLU A 167 -2.54 -13.42 21.57
CA GLU A 167 -2.13 -12.12 21.09
C GLU A 167 -1.43 -11.34 22.20
N GLU A 168 -0.22 -10.87 21.90
CA GLU A 168 0.56 -10.06 22.82
C GLU A 168 0.24 -8.57 22.68
N ARG A 169 0.04 -8.15 21.42
CA ARG A 169 -0.27 -6.78 21.05
C ARG A 169 -0.87 -6.74 19.65
N ARG A 170 -1.53 -5.64 19.33
CA ARG A 170 -2.08 -5.38 18.00
C ARG A 170 -1.99 -3.91 17.67
N ILE A 171 -2.02 -3.62 16.37
CA ILE A 171 -2.36 -2.30 15.87
C ILE A 171 -3.88 -2.20 15.83
N THR A 172 -4.43 -1.24 16.56
CA THR A 172 -5.86 -0.99 16.69
C THR A 172 -6.33 0.11 15.73
N LEU A 173 -7.64 0.27 15.62
CA LEU A 173 -8.23 1.41 14.91
C LEU A 173 -7.86 2.75 15.57
N VAL A 174 -7.67 2.76 16.90
CA VAL A 174 -7.25 3.97 17.63
C VAL A 174 -5.85 4.38 17.20
N ASP A 175 -4.92 3.42 17.09
CA ASP A 175 -3.56 3.69 16.63
C ASP A 175 -3.58 4.22 15.19
N LEU A 176 -4.39 3.62 14.32
CA LEU A 176 -4.57 4.10 12.94
C LEU A 176 -5.09 5.55 12.86
N LEU A 177 -6.01 5.92 13.77
CA LEU A 177 -6.64 7.24 13.78
C LEU A 177 -5.79 8.33 14.45
N PHE A 178 -5.08 8.01 15.53
CA PHE A 178 -4.41 9.03 16.35
C PHE A 178 -2.89 9.01 16.20
N GLU A 179 -2.28 7.85 16.01
CA GLU A 179 -0.83 7.72 15.89
C GLU A 179 -0.38 7.80 14.43
N TYR A 180 -1.14 7.16 13.54
CA TYR A 180 -0.76 6.94 12.15
C TYR A 180 -1.44 7.89 11.16
N HIS A 181 -2.38 8.70 11.62
CA HIS A 181 -2.95 9.76 10.81
C HIS A 181 -1.95 10.94 10.66
N PRO A 182 -1.80 11.53 9.46
CA PRO A 182 -2.43 11.15 8.19
C PRO A 182 -1.65 10.10 7.39
N LEU A 183 -0.43 9.71 7.80
CA LEU A 183 0.51 8.91 7.02
C LEU A 183 -0.06 7.60 6.47
N GLY A 184 -0.75 6.79 7.31
CA GLY A 184 -1.36 5.55 6.85
C GLY A 184 -2.38 5.78 5.72
N GLY A 185 -3.15 6.86 5.81
CA GLY A 185 -4.09 7.27 4.77
C GLY A 185 -3.39 7.74 3.49
N LEU A 186 -2.18 8.31 3.58
CA LEU A 186 -1.42 8.70 2.39
C LEU A 186 -0.97 7.51 1.56
N VAL A 187 -0.71 6.33 2.17
CA VAL A 187 -0.43 5.09 1.43
C VAL A 187 -1.64 4.68 0.60
N ILE A 188 -2.85 4.77 1.16
CA ILE A 188 -4.12 4.47 0.47
C ILE A 188 -4.30 5.41 -0.73
N ILE A 189 -4.13 6.71 -0.50
CA ILE A 189 -4.31 7.73 -1.56
C ILE A 189 -3.24 7.55 -2.65
N ALA A 190 -2.01 7.19 -2.27
CA ALA A 190 -0.93 6.94 -3.21
C ALA A 190 -1.23 5.76 -4.13
N ASP A 191 -1.63 4.61 -3.57
CA ASP A 191 -2.04 3.45 -4.35
C ASP A 191 -3.23 3.77 -5.27
N LEU A 192 -4.27 4.45 -4.74
CA LEU A 192 -5.45 4.82 -5.51
C LEU A 192 -5.09 5.68 -6.73
N ILE A 193 -4.31 6.75 -6.54
CA ILE A 193 -3.91 7.67 -7.62
C ILE A 193 -3.04 6.96 -8.64
N ALA A 194 -2.02 6.21 -8.18
CA ALA A 194 -1.10 5.52 -9.07
C ALA A 194 -1.83 4.45 -9.92
N SER A 195 -2.72 3.69 -9.28
CA SER A 195 -3.57 2.69 -9.94
C SER A 195 -4.49 3.32 -10.99
N TYR A 196 -5.23 4.38 -10.61
CA TYR A 196 -6.12 5.07 -11.54
C TYR A 196 -5.38 5.64 -12.74
N CYS A 197 -4.26 6.32 -12.50
CA CYS A 197 -3.49 6.95 -13.56
C CYS A 197 -2.94 5.92 -14.55
N HIS A 198 -2.43 4.78 -14.06
CA HIS A 198 -2.01 3.67 -14.91
C HIS A 198 -3.18 3.12 -15.76
N GLU A 199 -4.33 2.86 -15.14
CA GLU A 199 -5.49 2.27 -15.81
C GLU A 199 -6.11 3.18 -16.88
N GLN A 200 -6.07 4.49 -16.67
CA GLN A 200 -6.58 5.47 -17.63
C GLN A 200 -5.52 6.00 -18.60
N GLY A 201 -4.27 5.54 -18.50
CA GLY A 201 -3.15 6.11 -19.26
C GLY A 201 -2.94 7.61 -18.98
N LYS A 202 -3.28 8.07 -17.78
CA LYS A 202 -3.13 9.45 -17.32
C LYS A 202 -1.81 9.62 -16.58
N ASP A 203 -1.26 10.82 -16.63
CA ASP A 203 -0.08 11.21 -15.89
C ASP A 203 -0.47 11.90 -14.57
N TYR A 204 -0.11 11.31 -13.43
CA TYR A 204 -0.36 11.90 -12.11
C TYR A 204 0.46 13.17 -11.90
N GLN A 205 1.58 13.39 -12.59
CA GLN A 205 2.33 14.65 -12.45
C GLN A 205 1.49 15.83 -12.95
N THR A 206 0.74 15.63 -14.04
CA THR A 206 -0.25 16.60 -14.53
C THR A 206 -1.36 16.87 -13.52
N LEU A 207 -1.80 15.87 -12.74
CA LEU A 207 -2.75 16.05 -11.64
C LEU A 207 -2.14 16.95 -10.54
N PHE A 208 -0.95 16.60 -10.04
CA PHE A 208 -0.28 17.36 -8.99
C PHE A 208 0.15 18.77 -9.42
N GLY A 209 0.38 19.01 -10.71
CA GLY A 209 0.63 20.36 -11.23
C GLY A 209 -0.57 21.31 -11.12
N LYS A 210 -1.76 20.80 -10.79
CA LYS A 210 -3.02 21.57 -10.68
C LYS A 210 -3.64 21.52 -9.28
N VAL A 211 -2.91 20.98 -8.31
CA VAL A 211 -3.37 20.77 -6.93
C VAL A 211 -2.50 21.63 -6.00
N SER A 212 -3.13 22.49 -5.19
CA SER A 212 -2.40 23.35 -4.25
C SER A 212 -2.50 22.90 -2.79
N SER A 213 -3.46 22.03 -2.49
CA SER A 213 -3.72 21.51 -1.14
C SER A 213 -4.21 20.06 -1.17
N LEU A 214 -4.19 19.38 -0.02
CA LEU A 214 -4.84 18.08 0.11
C LEU A 214 -6.36 18.17 -0.15
N GLY A 215 -7.00 19.26 0.26
CA GLY A 215 -8.42 19.51 -0.02
C GLY A 215 -8.73 19.53 -1.53
N ASP A 216 -7.92 20.28 -2.30
CA ASP A 216 -8.06 20.35 -3.77
C ASP A 216 -7.91 18.97 -4.42
N LEU A 217 -7.00 18.15 -3.90
CA LEU A 217 -6.78 16.80 -4.39
C LEU A 217 -8.03 15.94 -4.18
N PHE A 218 -8.60 15.98 -2.98
CA PHE A 218 -9.82 15.24 -2.66
C PHE A 218 -11.01 15.70 -3.50
N GLU A 219 -11.19 17.01 -3.71
CA GLU A 219 -12.25 17.52 -4.60
C GLU A 219 -12.12 16.98 -6.02
N ARG A 220 -10.89 16.91 -6.54
CA ARG A 220 -10.62 16.30 -7.86
C ARG A 220 -10.91 14.80 -7.84
N LEU A 221 -10.43 14.06 -6.84
CA LEU A 221 -10.68 12.61 -6.74
C LEU A 221 -12.18 12.31 -6.64
N ILE A 222 -12.95 13.09 -5.87
CA ILE A 222 -14.41 12.97 -5.77
C ILE A 222 -15.07 13.23 -7.12
N THR A 223 -14.58 14.25 -7.85
CA THR A 223 -15.10 14.58 -9.20
C THR A 223 -14.88 13.43 -10.18
N TYR A 224 -13.77 12.72 -10.09
CA TYR A 224 -13.44 11.57 -10.96
C TYR A 224 -13.85 10.21 -10.38
N ALA A 225 -14.47 10.15 -9.20
CA ALA A 225 -14.71 8.90 -8.48
C ALA A 225 -15.51 7.87 -9.29
N ASP A 226 -16.53 8.33 -10.02
CA ASP A 226 -17.37 7.46 -10.86
C ASP A 226 -16.54 6.80 -12.00
N GLU A 227 -15.62 7.56 -12.61
CA GLU A 227 -14.70 7.06 -13.64
C GLU A 227 -13.65 6.10 -13.06
N ILE A 228 -13.11 6.42 -11.87
CA ILE A 228 -12.16 5.57 -11.16
C ILE A 228 -12.82 4.22 -10.84
N GLU A 229 -14.03 4.24 -10.28
CA GLU A 229 -14.74 3.05 -9.87
C GLU A 229 -15.18 2.17 -11.05
N GLU A 230 -15.54 2.77 -12.19
CA GLU A 230 -15.79 2.02 -13.43
C GLU A 230 -14.52 1.29 -13.93
N GLY A 231 -13.35 1.90 -13.77
CA GLY A 231 -12.05 1.26 -14.04
C GLY A 231 -11.82 0.02 -13.18
N ILE A 232 -12.02 0.15 -11.86
CA ILE A 232 -11.87 -0.93 -10.88
C ILE A 232 -12.85 -2.09 -11.17
N LYS A 233 -14.10 -1.76 -11.53
CA LYS A 233 -15.16 -2.75 -11.83
C LYS A 233 -14.84 -3.69 -12.98
N ARG A 234 -13.89 -3.34 -13.87
CA ARG A 234 -13.45 -4.22 -14.96
C ARG A 234 -12.78 -5.51 -14.48
N TYR A 235 -12.18 -5.51 -13.29
CA TYR A 235 -11.52 -6.68 -12.71
C TYR A 235 -12.05 -7.07 -11.33
N ASP A 236 -12.75 -6.17 -10.64
CA ASP A 236 -13.45 -6.46 -9.39
C ASP A 236 -14.87 -5.86 -9.39
N PRO A 237 -15.92 -6.65 -9.66
CA PRO A 237 -17.27 -6.14 -9.92
C PRO A 237 -17.99 -5.60 -8.67
N ARG A 238 -17.31 -5.52 -7.52
CA ARG A 238 -17.88 -4.99 -6.29
C ARG A 238 -18.11 -3.49 -6.39
N ASP A 239 -19.15 -3.02 -5.71
CA ASP A 239 -19.38 -1.61 -5.49
C ASP A 239 -18.57 -1.17 -4.27
N TYR A 240 -17.70 -0.19 -4.47
CA TYR A 240 -16.82 0.37 -3.45
C TYR A 240 -17.37 1.67 -2.86
N SER A 241 -18.40 2.26 -3.48
CA SER A 241 -18.95 3.56 -3.07
C SER A 241 -17.81 4.57 -2.91
N LEU A 242 -16.93 4.62 -3.92
CA LEU A 242 -15.65 5.31 -3.84
C LEU A 242 -15.88 6.81 -3.65
N LYS A 243 -16.87 7.36 -4.34
CA LYS A 243 -17.26 8.77 -4.24
C LYS A 243 -17.69 9.15 -2.83
N GLU A 244 -18.55 8.34 -2.22
CA GLU A 244 -19.04 8.54 -0.85
C GLU A 244 -17.90 8.43 0.15
N THR A 245 -17.01 7.45 -0.05
CA THR A 245 -15.84 7.24 0.80
C THR A 245 -14.87 8.42 0.71
N LEU A 246 -14.54 8.88 -0.50
CA LEU A 246 -13.70 10.07 -0.70
C LEU A 246 -14.35 11.33 -0.14
N THR A 247 -15.68 11.47 -0.26
CA THR A 247 -16.43 12.59 0.32
C THR A 247 -16.37 12.59 1.84
N LEU A 248 -16.52 11.42 2.46
CA LEU A 248 -16.43 11.26 3.91
C LEU A 248 -15.01 11.56 4.41
N LEU A 249 -13.99 11.08 3.72
CA LEU A 249 -12.58 11.36 4.04
C LEU A 249 -12.24 12.84 3.87
N ALA A 250 -12.73 13.49 2.81
CA ALA A 250 -12.53 14.92 2.58
C ALA A 250 -13.14 15.79 3.69
N GLY A 251 -14.25 15.33 4.29
CA GLY A 251 -14.90 16.00 5.42
C GLY A 251 -14.04 16.09 6.67
N GLY A 252 -13.09 15.16 6.87
CA GLY A 252 -12.18 15.14 8.01
C GLY A 252 -10.90 15.97 7.85
N ILE A 253 -10.68 16.57 6.68
CA ILE A 253 -9.47 17.35 6.34
C ILE A 253 -9.67 18.86 6.56
N ARG A 254 -10.91 19.29 6.85
CA ARG A 254 -11.28 20.69 7.09
C ARG A 254 -11.02 21.14 8.51
#